data_AF-A0A9P9N0P3-F1
#
_entry.id   AF-A0A9P9N0P3-F1
#
_cell.length_a   1.000
_cell.length_b   1.000
_cell.length_c   1.000
_cell.angle_alpha   90.00
_cell.angle_beta   90.00
_cell.angle_gamma   90.00
#
_symmetry.space_group_name_H-M   'P 1'
#
loop_
_entity.id
_entity.type
_entity.pdbx_description
1 polymer ?
#
loop_
_entity_poly.entity_id
_entity_poly.type
_entity_poly.pdbx_seq_one_letter_code
_entity_poly.pdbx_strand_id
1 'polypeptide(L)' 'MSGALSTVYNAVLRSNTTMLFTVFGAAFGMQLAFDTSSDRIWDSVNRGRQWKDIKQRYLEQAEEDE' A
#
# COMPACT_ATOMS: atom_id res chain seq x y z
N MET A 1 6.47 30.88 20.03
CA MET A 1 6.47 29.43 20.29
C MET A 1 6.35 28.73 18.93
N SER A 2 7.29 27.86 18.55
CA SER A 2 7.14 27.06 17.32
C SER A 2 6.20 25.89 17.63
N GLY A 3 5.03 25.86 16.99
CA GLY A 3 4.13 24.70 17.03
C GLY A 3 4.60 23.62 16.05
N ALA A 4 4.11 22.39 16.20
CA ALA A 4 4.45 21.29 15.29
C ALA A 4 4.18 21.64 13.82
N LEU A 5 3.08 22.36 13.54
CA LEU A 5 2.74 22.85 12.21
C LEU A 5 3.74 23.89 11.67
N SER A 6 4.28 24.78 12.51
CA SER A 6 5.30 25.74 12.05
C SER A 6 6.64 25.05 11.77
N THR A 7 6.96 23.97 12.49
CA THR A 7 8.14 23.15 12.19
C THR A 7 7.99 22.46 10.85
N VAL A 8 6.84 21.81 10.58
CA VAL A 8 6.58 21.15 9.29
C VAL A 8 6.59 22.15 8.14
N TYR A 9 5.94 23.30 8.29
CA TYR A 9 5.92 24.33 7.26
C TYR A 9 7.33 24.78 6.88
N ASN A 10 8.16 25.11 7.87
CA ASN A 10 9.53 25.56 7.62
C ASN A 10 10.42 24.43 7.06
N ALA A 11 10.16 23.18 7.43
CA ALA A 11 10.97 22.04 7.00
C ALA A 11 10.70 21.64 5.54
N VAL A 12 9.43 21.57 5.13
CA VAL A 12 9.08 20.93 3.83
C VAL A 12 8.13 21.74 2.94
N LEU A 13 7.44 22.77 3.45
CA LEU A 13 6.44 23.52 2.68
C LEU A 13 6.87 24.94 2.29
N ARG A 14 7.90 25.50 2.94
CA ARG A 14 8.33 26.90 2.72
C ARG A 14 9.02 27.13 1.36
N SER A 15 9.70 26.13 0.83
CA SER A 15 10.42 26.20 -0.45
C SER A 15 9.68 25.38 -1.50
N ASN A 16 9.36 25.98 -2.65
CA ASN A 16 8.64 25.29 -3.74
C ASN A 16 9.39 24.04 -4.23
N THR A 17 10.72 24.10 -4.35
CA THR A 17 11.53 22.96 -4.78
C THR A 17 11.49 21.84 -3.73
N THR A 18 11.68 22.18 -2.45
CA THR A 18 11.63 21.21 -1.35
C THR A 18 10.25 20.58 -1.23
N MET A 19 9.20 21.39 -1.40
CA MET A 19 7.81 20.94 -1.41
C MET A 19 7.57 19.96 -2.55
N LEU A 20 8.03 20.26 -3.76
CA LEU A 20 7.87 19.37 -4.92
C LEU A 20 8.51 18.00 -4.69
N PHE A 21 9.76 17.97 -4.20
CA PHE A 21 10.43 16.72 -3.84
C PHE A 21 9.71 15.97 -2.72
N THR A 22 9.23 16.70 -1.71
CA THR A 22 8.49 16.10 -0.60
C THR A 22 7.20 15.45 -1.08
N VAL A 23 6.42 16.12 -1.94
CA VAL A 23 5.17 15.59 -2.49
C VAL A 23 5.44 14.34 -3.32
N PHE A 24 6.44 14.35 -4.22
CA PHE A 24 6.75 13.17 -5.02
C PHE A 24 7.29 12.00 -4.18
N GLY A 25 8.19 12.28 -3.24
CA GLY A 25 8.71 11.26 -2.32
C GLY A 25 7.61 10.67 -1.44
N ALA A 26 6.73 11.52 -0.90
CA ALA A 26 5.59 11.09 -0.11
C ALA A 26 4.59 10.29 -0.95
N ALA A 27 4.26 10.73 -2.18
CA ALA A 27 3.35 10.01 -3.06
C ALA A 27 3.86 8.58 -3.35
N PHE A 28 5.15 8.43 -3.69
CA PHE A 28 5.76 7.12 -3.91
C PHE A 28 5.73 6.24 -2.64
N GLY A 29 6.16 6.79 -1.50
CA GLY A 29 6.16 6.05 -0.23
C GLY A 29 4.76 5.66 0.22
N MET A 30 3.79 6.57 0.08
CA MET A 30 2.38 6.33 0.41
C MET A 30 1.75 5.31 -0.53
N GLN A 31 2.04 5.34 -1.83
CA GLN A 31 1.55 4.35 -2.79
C GLN A 31 1.97 2.94 -2.38
N LEU A 32 3.29 2.72 -2.17
CA LEU A 32 3.80 1.41 -1.76
C LEU A 32 3.17 0.93 -0.44
N ALA A 33 3.10 1.81 0.55
CA ALA A 33 2.51 1.49 1.85
C ALA A 33 1.02 1.18 1.73
N PHE A 34 0.28 1.98 0.95
CA PHE A 34 -1.16 1.85 0.77
C PHE A 34 -1.52 0.57 0.01
N ASP A 35 -0.85 0.28 -1.11
CA ASP A 35 -1.09 -0.92 -1.91
C ASP A 35 -0.87 -2.17 -1.05
N THR A 36 0.31 -2.27 -0.42
CA THR A 36 0.66 -3.44 0.38
C THR A 36 -0.24 -3.60 1.61
N SER A 37 -0.67 -2.50 2.24
CA SER A 37 -1.54 -2.56 3.41
C SER A 37 -2.97 -2.92 3.03
N SER A 38 -3.46 -2.35 1.93
CA SER A 38 -4.81 -2.59 1.43
C SER A 38 -4.95 -4.04 0.97
N ASP A 39 -3.96 -4.58 0.26
CA ASP A 39 -3.93 -6.00 -0.13
C ASP A 39 -3.97 -6.93 1.10
N ARG A 40 -3.20 -6.63 2.15
CA ARG A 40 -3.23 -7.42 3.39
C ARG A 40 -4.58 -7.38 4.08
N ILE A 41 -5.20 -6.21 4.14
CA ILE A 41 -6.54 -6.05 4.71
C ILE A 41 -7.53 -6.89 3.89
N TRP A 42 -7.52 -6.73 2.57
CA TRP A 42 -8.36 -7.49 1.65
C TRP A 42 -8.18 -9.00 1.83
N ASP A 43 -6.94 -9.44 1.95
CA ASP A 43 -6.59 -10.85 2.14
C ASP A 43 -7.09 -11.43 3.44
N SER A 44 -6.99 -10.66 4.52
CA SER A 44 -7.50 -11.07 5.82
C SER A 44 -9.02 -11.22 5.81
N VAL A 45 -9.73 -10.28 5.17
CA VAL A 45 -11.19 -10.24 5.11
C VAL A 45 -11.74 -11.34 4.21
N ASN A 46 -11.05 -11.65 3.11
CA ASN A 46 -11.51 -12.60 2.09
C ASN A 46 -10.81 -13.96 2.15
N ARG A 47 -10.11 -14.27 3.24
CA ARG A 47 -9.38 -15.53 3.41
C ARG A 47 -10.27 -16.74 3.12
N GLY A 48 -9.77 -17.65 2.30
CA GLY A 48 -10.44 -18.89 1.91
C GLY A 48 -11.46 -18.72 0.77
N ARG A 49 -11.67 -17.50 0.28
CA ARG A 49 -12.54 -17.20 -0.87
C ARG A 49 -11.76 -16.73 -2.10
N GLN A 50 -10.49 -16.36 -1.92
CA GLN A 50 -9.69 -15.85 -3.03
C GLN A 50 -9.19 -17.00 -3.88
N TRP A 51 -9.01 -16.73 -5.18
CA TRP A 51 -8.45 -17.72 -6.11
C TRP A 51 -7.11 -18.28 -5.60
N LYS A 52 -6.22 -17.43 -5.10
CA LYS A 52 -4.94 -17.86 -4.51
C LYS A 52 -5.07 -18.83 -3.33
N ASP A 53 -6.20 -18.82 -2.61
CA ASP A 53 -6.45 -19.72 -1.49
C ASP A 53 -7.06 -21.06 -1.94
N ILE A 54 -7.87 -21.06 -3.00
CA ILE A 54 -8.64 -22.24 -3.45
C ILE A 54 -8.07 -22.92 -4.69
N LYS A 55 -7.15 -22.26 -5.42
CA LYS A 55 -6.62 -22.71 -6.72
C LYS A 55 -6.12 -24.14 -6.70
N GLN A 56 -5.38 -24.52 -5.65
CA GLN A 56 -4.75 -25.85 -5.57
C GLN A 56 -5.78 -26.98 -5.69
N ARG A 57 -6.94 -26.83 -5.05
CA ARG A 57 -8.02 -27.84 -5.09
C ARG A 57 -8.52 -28.12 -6.50
N TYR A 58 -8.56 -27.09 -7.36
CA TYR A 58 -9.01 -27.22 -8.74
C TYR A 58 -7.94 -27.78 -9.66
N LEU A 59 -6.65 -27.56 -9.36
CA LEU A 59 -5.56 -28.16 -10.11
C LEU A 59 -5.47 -29.66 -9.82
N GLU A 60 -5.54 -30.05 -8.54
CA GLU A 60 -5.55 -31.46 -8.12
C GLU A 60 -6.74 -32.21 -8.75
N GLN A 61 -7.94 -31.63 -8.70
CA GLN A 61 -9.11 -32.23 -9.33
C GLN A 61 -8.94 -32.40 -10.85
N ALA A 62 -8.33 -31.44 -11.55
CA ALA A 62 -8.09 -31.54 -12.98
C ALA A 62 -7.07 -32.63 -13.34
N GLU A 63 -6.09 -32.89 -12.47
CA GLU A 63 -5.12 -33.99 -12.62
C GLU A 63 -5.76 -35.36 -12.32
N GLU A 64 -6.71 -35.44 -11.38
CA GLU A 64 -7.45 -36.69 -11.09
C GLU A 64 -8.45 -37.08 -12.19
N ASP A 65 -9.01 -36.09 -12.89
CA ASP A 65 -9.99 -36.28 -13.97
C ASP A 65 -9.33 -36.63 -15.34
N GLU A 66 -7.99 -36.60 -15.44
CA GLU A 66 -7.18 -36.90 -16.65
C GLU A 66 -6.60 -38.33 -16.62
#